data_AF-A0AA97DQB1-F1
#
_entry.id   AF-A0AA97DQB1-F1
#
_cell.length_a   1.000
_cell.length_b   1.000
_cell.length_c   1.000
_cell.angle_alpha   90.00
_cell.angle_beta   90.00
_cell.angle_gamma   90.00
#
_symmetry.space_group_name_H-M   'P 1'
#
loop_
_entity.id
_entity.type
_entity.pdbx_description
1 polymer ?
#
loop_
_entity_poly.entity_id
_entity_poly.type
_entity_poly.pdbx_seq_one_letter_code
_entity_poly.pdbx_strand_id
1 'polypeptide(L)' 'MYPNLELEMFRQKVTTKQLAEACGISESGMRNKIKGRNEPKLPEIKAISEKLGCPWEYLFARENEQGKAV' A
#
# COMPACT_ATOMS: atom_id res chain seq x y z
N MET A 1 5.81 -2.77 8.16
CA MET A 1 5.63 -1.65 7.21
C MET A 1 5.60 -2.22 5.80
N TYR A 2 4.99 -1.54 4.82
CA TYR A 2 5.00 -1.96 3.42
C TYR A 2 5.97 -1.08 2.60
N PRO A 3 7.26 -1.45 2.50
CA PRO A 3 8.29 -0.58 1.91
C PRO A 3 8.06 -0.32 0.41
N ASN A 4 7.60 -1.33 -0.33
CA ASN A 4 7.31 -1.20 -1.76
C ASN A 4 6.16 -0.24 -2.03
N LEU A 5 5.11 -0.26 -1.19
CA LEU A 5 4.02 0.70 -1.28
C LEU A 5 4.51 2.14 -1.08
N GLU A 6 5.33 2.40 -0.06
CA GLU A 6 5.88 3.75 0.18
C GLU A 6 6.82 4.20 -0.95
N LEU A 7 7.62 3.28 -1.50
CA LEU A 7 8.47 3.55 -2.65
C LEU A 7 7.67 3.95 -3.88
N GLU A 8 6.63 3.20 -4.24
CA GLU A 8 5.78 3.51 -5.39
C GLU A 8 4.98 4.80 -5.18
N MET A 9 4.50 5.06 -3.97
CA MET A 9 3.90 6.35 -3.61
C MET A 9 4.87 7.51 -3.88
N PHE A 10 6.13 7.38 -3.47
CA PHE A 10 7.16 8.39 -3.72
C PHE A 10 7.47 8.57 -5.21
N ARG A 11 7.68 7.47 -5.94
CA ARG A 11 7.98 7.47 -7.39
C ARG A 11 6.88 8.11 -8.22
N GLN A 12 5.63 7.80 -7.90
CA GLN A 12 4.46 8.25 -8.63
C GLN A 12 3.85 9.55 -8.07
N LYS A 13 4.45 10.13 -7.02
CA LYS A 13 3.96 11.32 -6.30
C LYS A 13 2.52 11.16 -5.80
N VAL A 14 2.15 9.94 -5.40
CA VAL A 14 0.84 9.63 -4.83
C VAL A 14 0.87 9.85 -3.32
N THR A 15 0.00 10.74 -2.84
CA THR A 15 -0.11 11.05 -1.43
C THR A 15 -0.99 10.04 -0.68
N THR A 16 -0.79 9.94 0.64
CA THR A 16 -1.66 9.15 1.52
C THR A 16 -3.13 9.56 1.41
N LYS A 17 -3.39 10.87 1.25
CA LYS A 17 -4.75 11.40 1.07
C LYS A 17 -5.40 10.85 -0.19
N GLN A 18 -4.68 10.84 -1.32
CA GLN A 18 -5.19 10.31 -2.58
C GLN A 18 -5.50 8.81 -2.52
N LEU A 19 -4.68 8.02 -1.82
CA LEU A 19 -4.99 6.61 -1.58
C LEU A 19 -6.21 6.44 -0.66
N ALA A 20 -6.32 7.28 0.38
CA ALA A 20 -7.46 7.25 1.30
C ALA A 20 -8.78 7.58 0.57
N GLU A 21 -8.78 8.59 -0.30
CA GLU A 21 -9.90 8.95 -1.16
C GLU A 21 -10.27 7.81 -2.12
N ALA A 22 -9.28 7.17 -2.76
CA ALA A 22 -9.52 6.03 -3.65
C ALA A 22 -10.12 4.82 -2.91
N CYS A 23 -9.77 4.64 -1.64
CA CYS A 23 -10.26 3.54 -0.81
C CYS A 23 -11.53 3.88 -0.01
N GLY A 24 -12.00 5.13 -0.04
CA GLY A 24 -13.16 5.58 0.74
C GLY A 24 -12.95 5.53 2.25
N ILE A 25 -11.73 5.74 2.73
CA ILE A 25 -11.38 5.73 4.17
C ILE A 25 -10.70 7.02 4.63
N SER A 26 -10.50 7.19 5.93
CA SER A 26 -9.76 8.33 6.47
C SER A 26 -8.26 8.25 6.15
N GLU A 27 -7.61 9.41 6.02
CA GLU A 27 -6.16 9.49 5.79
C GLU A 27 -5.36 8.84 6.93
N SER A 28 -5.81 9.00 8.18
CA SER A 28 -5.22 8.36 9.35
C SER A 28 -5.36 6.84 9.30
N GLY A 29 -6.51 6.33 8.84
CA GLY A 29 -6.74 4.91 8.59
C GLY A 29 -5.81 4.35 7.53
N MET A 30 -5.65 5.07 6.42
CA MET A 30 -4.73 4.70 5.34
C MET A 30 -3.27 4.70 5.81
N ARG A 31 -2.85 5.72 6.56
CA ARG A 31 -1.50 5.80 7.14
C ARG A 31 -1.19 4.60 8.03
N ASN A 32 -2.14 4.19 8.89
CA ASN A 32 -1.98 3.00 9.73
C ASN A 32 -1.82 1.71 8.89
N LYS A 33 -2.55 1.60 7.77
CA LYS A 33 -2.43 0.46 6.85
C LYS A 33 -1.07 0.43 6.14
N ILE A 34 -0.61 1.56 5.59
CA ILE A 34 0.71 1.70 4.95
C ILE A 34 1.85 1.29 5.90
N LYS A 35 1.77 1.75 7.17
CA LYS A 35 2.75 1.38 8.20
C LYS A 35 2.63 -0.08 8.67
N GLY A 36 1.63 -0.83 8.21
CA GLY A 36 1.39 -2.21 8.59
C GLY A 36 0.84 -2.37 10.00
N ARG A 37 0.26 -1.31 10.59
CA ARG A 37 -0.42 -1.37 11.90
C ARG A 37 -1.79 -2.04 11.79
N ASN A 38 -2.45 -1.86 10.65
CA ASN A 38 -3.73 -2.47 10.31
C ASN A 38 -3.63 -3.16 8.96
N GLU A 39 -4.31 -4.30 8.79
CA GLU A 39 -4.36 -4.95 7.49
C GLU A 39 -5.33 -4.24 6.55
N PRO A 40 -4.94 -4.04 5.27
CA PRO A 40 -5.84 -3.55 4.25
C PRO A 40 -6.84 -4.64 3.87
N LYS A 41 -8.09 -4.25 3.62
CA LYS A 41 -9.14 -5.15 3.16
C LYS A 41 -8.98 -5.37 1.65
N LEU A 42 -9.48 -6.49 1.13
CA LEU A 42 -9.48 -6.79 -0.31
C LEU A 42 -9.91 -5.63 -1.23
N PRO A 43 -11.02 -4.89 -0.99
CA PRO A 43 -11.38 -3.75 -1.83
C PRO A 43 -10.34 -2.63 -1.81
N GLU A 44 -9.69 -2.39 -0.67
CA GLU A 44 -8.64 -1.36 -0.54
C GLU A 44 -7.36 -1.80 -1.25
N ILE A 45 -6.98 -3.08 -1.13
CA ILE A 45 -5.84 -3.68 -1.83
C ILE A 45 -6.01 -3.51 -3.33
N LYS A 46 -7.20 -3.84 -3.85
CA LYS A 46 -7.52 -3.71 -5.27
C LYS A 46 -7.44 -2.25 -5.72
N ALA A 47 -8.08 -1.34 -5.00
CA ALA A 47 -8.06 0.09 -5.32
C ALA A 47 -6.63 0.67 -5.32
N ILE A 48 -5.79 0.27 -4.36
CA ILE A 48 -4.38 0.72 -4.28
C ILE A 48 -3.56 0.15 -5.44
N SER A 49 -3.77 -1.12 -5.79
CA SER A 49 -3.11 -1.80 -6.92
C SER A 49 -3.49 -1.17 -8.25
N GLU A 50 -4.78 -0.89 -8.49
CA GLU A 50 -5.27 -0.17 -9.66
C GLU A 50 -4.74 1.27 -9.72
N LYS A 51 -4.67 1.96 -8.57
CA LYS A 51 -4.19 3.35 -8.50
C LYS A 51 -2.71 3.49 -8.80
N LEU A 52 -1.89 2.54 -8.38
CA LEU A 52 -0.43 2.53 -8.57
C LEU A 52 0.01 1.72 -9.79
N GLY A 53 -0.91 1.01 -10.46
CA GLY A 53 -0.59 0.15 -11.60
C GLY A 53 0.40 -0.97 -11.28
N CYS A 54 0.48 -1.38 -10.02
CA CYS A 54 1.44 -2.37 -9.53
C CYS A 54 0.71 -3.56 -8.90
N PRO A 55 1.22 -4.80 -9.05
CA PRO A 55 0.59 -5.97 -8.46
C PRO A 55 0.59 -5.86 -6.93
N TRP A 56 -0.53 -6.26 -6.31
CA TRP A 56 -0.71 -6.17 -4.86
C TRP A 56 0.33 -6.99 -4.09
N GLU A 57 0.76 -8.14 -4.63
CA GLU A 57 1.82 -8.97 -4.05
C GLU A 57 3.14 -8.20 -3.90
N TYR A 58 3.46 -7.35 -4.88
CA TYR A 58 4.63 -6.47 -4.79
C TYR A 58 4.42 -5.35 -3.77
N LEU A 59 3.30 -4.64 -3.85
CA LEU A 59 3.01 -3.47 -3.01
C LEU A 59 2.96 -3.83 -1.51
N PHE A 60 2.35 -4.98 -1.18
CA PHE A 60 2.12 -5.42 0.18
C PHE A 60 3.09 -6.51 0.66
N ALA A 61 4.20 -6.75 -0.07
CA ALA A 61 5.27 -7.62 0.40
C ALA A 61 5.82 -7.12 1.74
N ARG A 62 5.82 -7.98 2.77
CA ARG A 62 6.40 -7.66 4.08
C ARG A 62 7.91 -7.94 4.03
N GLU A 63 8.71 -7.19 4.80
CA GLU A 63 10.16 -7.39 4.90
C GLU A 63 10.54 -8.83 5.29
N ASN A 64 9.67 -9.53 6.02
CA ASN A 64 9.88 -10.93 6.42
C ASN A 64 9.67 -11.95 5.28
N GLU A 65 9.09 -11.55 4.15
CA GLU A 65 8.93 -12.36 2.93
C GLU A 65 10.00 -12.04 1.88
N GLN A 66 10.73 -10.93 2.03
CA GLN A 66 11.88 -10.60 1.18
C GLN A 66 13.15 -11.42 1.52
N GLY A 67 13.05 -12.35 2.48
CA GLY A 67 14.10 -13.29 2.88
C GLY A 67 14.11 -14.64 2.13
N LYS A 68 13.38 -14.77 1.02
CA LYS A 68 13.56 -15.89 0.07
C LYS A 68 13.50 -15.42 -1.38
N ALA A 69 14.53 -14.71 -1.79
CA ALA A 69 15.03 -14.84 -3.16
C ALA A 69 16.43 -15.45 -3.06
N VAL A 70 16.48 -16.75 -3.41
CA VAL A 70 17.62 -17.70 -3.43
C VAL A 70 17.98 -18.34 -2.10
#